data_AF-A0A5C5ZUR7-F1
#
_entry.id   AF-A0A5C5ZUR7-F1
#
_cell.length_a   1.000
_cell.length_b   1.000
_cell.length_c   1.000
_cell.angle_alpha   90.00
_cell.angle_beta   90.00
_cell.angle_gamma   90.00
#
_symmetry.space_group_name_H-M   'P 1'
#
loop_
_entity.id
_entity.type
_entity.pdbx_description
1 polymer ?
#
loop_
_entity_poly.entity_id
_entity_poly.type
_entity_poly.pdbx_seq_one_letter_code
_entity_poly.pdbx_strand_id
1 'polypeptide(L)'
;MTSVEDLSVARIVQARVDDDTDALIQELKLQTGWNESELVRNGIEALVQKLRPKKRRRISGLGAYDSGVTDLGSNKKHLEGFGR
;
A
#
# COMPACT_ATOMS: atom_id res chain seq x y z
N MET A 1 -18.08 -22.46 27.72
CA MET A 1 -17.43 -23.25 26.66
C MET A 1 -17.76 -22.56 25.34
N THR A 2 -16.87 -21.88 24.63
CA THR A 2 -15.42 -21.75 24.73
C THR A 2 -15.08 -20.43 24.04
N SER A 3 -14.28 -19.57 24.69
CA SER A 3 -13.77 -18.35 24.08
C SER A 3 -13.04 -18.67 22.79
N VAL A 4 -13.43 -18.01 21.69
CA VAL A 4 -12.68 -18.05 20.44
C VAL A 4 -11.54 -17.04 20.59
N GLU A 5 -10.44 -17.48 21.20
CA GLU A 5 -9.16 -16.80 21.05
C GLU A 5 -8.62 -17.14 19.66
N ASP A 6 -9.02 -16.37 18.66
CA ASP A 6 -8.32 -16.33 17.37
C ASP A 6 -7.01 -15.54 17.55
N LEU A 7 -6.07 -16.13 18.28
CA LEU A 7 -4.67 -15.77 18.21
C LEU A 7 -4.17 -16.33 16.88
N SER A 8 -4.31 -15.54 15.81
CA SER A 8 -3.81 -15.87 14.47
C SER A 8 -2.41 -16.50 14.58
N VAL A 9 -2.29 -17.77 14.20
CA VAL A 9 -1.07 -18.56 14.41
C VAL A 9 0.10 -17.87 13.71
N ALA A 10 1.07 -17.40 14.49
CA ALA A 10 2.30 -16.84 13.95
C ALA A 10 3.07 -17.93 13.20
N ARG A 11 3.31 -17.73 11.90
CA ARG A 11 4.11 -18.64 11.08
C ARG A 11 5.57 -18.20 11.11
N ILE A 12 6.48 -19.14 11.38
CA ILE A 12 7.92 -18.92 11.29
C ILE A 12 8.37 -19.07 9.83
N VAL A 13 9.17 -18.12 9.36
CA VAL A 13 9.85 -18.16 8.06
C VAL A 13 11.35 -18.16 8.32
N GLN A 14 12.06 -19.13 7.74
CA GLN A 14 13.52 -19.18 7.77
C GLN A 14 14.06 -18.74 6.41
N ALA A 15 15.03 -17.83 6.42
CA ALA A 15 15.67 -17.32 5.22
C ALA A 15 17.19 -17.34 5.40
N ARG A 16 17.91 -17.60 4.31
CA ARG A 16 19.35 -17.35 4.24
C ARG A 16 19.55 -15.92 3.77
N VAL A 17 20.40 -15.19 4.46
CA VAL A 17 20.83 -13.84 4.10
C VAL A 17 22.33 -13.88 3.86
N ASP A 18 22.79 -13.13 2.86
CA ASP A 18 24.21 -12.88 2.64
C ASP A 18 24.70 -11.74 3.54
N ASP A 19 26.01 -11.55 3.59
CA ASP A 19 26.66 -10.56 4.47
C ASP A 19 26.20 -9.13 4.14
N ASP A 20 25.96 -8.83 2.85
CA ASP A 20 25.46 -7.53 2.40
C ASP A 20 24.03 -7.27 2.93
N THR A 21 23.17 -8.28 2.87
CA THR A 21 21.81 -8.21 3.39
C THR A 21 21.80 -8.10 4.92
N ASP A 22 22.68 -8.83 5.61
CA ASP A 22 22.81 -8.72 7.07
C ASP A 22 23.25 -7.32 7.50
N ALA A 23 24.22 -6.71 6.78
CA ALA A 23 24.64 -5.34 7.03
C ALA A 23 23.47 -4.34 6.92
N LEU A 24 22.61 -4.48 5.91
CA LEU A 24 21.39 -3.67 5.77
C LEU A 24 20.40 -3.89 6.91
N ILE A 25 20.24 -5.13 7.38
CA ILE A 25 19.39 -5.43 8.54
C ILE A 25 19.93 -4.69 9.78
N GLN A 26 21.24 -4.74 10.03
CA GLN A 26 21.83 -4.05 11.20
C GLN A 26 21.66 -2.53 11.10
N GLU A 27 21.87 -1.94 9.92
CA GLU A 27 21.66 -0.50 9.70
C GLU A 27 20.20 -0.11 10.01
N LEU A 28 19.24 -0.88 9.49
CA LEU A 28 17.82 -0.62 9.72
C LEU A 28 17.44 -0.77 11.19
N LYS A 29 18.00 -1.76 11.91
CA LYS A 29 17.80 -1.91 13.36
C LYS A 29 18.29 -0.67 14.12
N LEU A 30 19.45 -0.13 13.76
CA LEU A 30 20.01 1.07 14.39
C LEU A 30 19.16 2.32 14.13
N GLN A 31 18.66 2.48 12.90
CA GLN A 31 17.86 3.65 12.52
C GLN A 31 16.43 3.63 13.07
N THR A 32 15.82 2.45 13.17
CA THR A 32 14.39 2.30 13.53
C THR A 32 14.17 1.89 14.99
N GLY A 33 15.16 1.25 15.62
CA GLY A 33 15.01 0.61 16.93
C GLY A 33 14.17 -0.67 16.90
N TRP A 34 13.81 -1.18 15.72
CA TRP A 34 12.98 -2.37 15.56
C TRP A 34 13.75 -3.67 15.76
N ASN A 35 13.05 -4.70 16.23
CA ASN A 35 13.55 -6.06 16.17
C ASN A 35 13.38 -6.68 14.77
N GLU A 36 14.00 -7.83 14.53
CA GLU A 36 13.99 -8.48 13.20
C GLU A 36 12.59 -8.88 12.73
N SER A 37 11.69 -9.29 13.64
CA SER A 37 10.32 -9.64 13.27
C SER A 37 9.52 -8.40 12.85
N GLU A 38 9.74 -7.28 13.54
CA GLU A 38 9.16 -5.99 13.18
C GLU A 38 9.70 -5.51 11.83
N LEU A 39 11.01 -5.64 11.59
CA LEU A 39 11.62 -5.30 10.30
C LEU A 39 11.05 -6.12 9.15
N VAL A 40 10.92 -7.43 9.33
CA VAL A 40 10.33 -8.30 8.29
C VAL A 40 8.87 -7.93 8.04
N ARG A 41 8.07 -7.70 9.09
CA ARG A 41 6.66 -7.31 8.93
C ARG A 41 6.51 -5.98 8.20
N ASN A 42 7.16 -4.94 8.71
CA ASN A 42 7.09 -3.59 8.13
C ASN A 42 7.73 -3.54 6.73
N GLY A 43 8.80 -4.31 6.49
CA GLY A 43 9.45 -4.43 5.19
C GLY A 43 8.53 -5.05 4.13
N ILE A 44 7.80 -6.12 4.49
CA ILE A 44 6.80 -6.74 3.60
C ILE A 44 5.66 -5.74 3.32
N GLU A 45 5.16 -5.04 4.34
CA GLU A 45 4.11 -4.02 4.14
C GLU A 45 4.57 -2.89 3.21
N ALA A 46 5.78 -2.37 3.40
CA ALA A 46 6.38 -1.35 2.55
C ALA A 46 6.53 -1.83 1.10
N LEU A 47 6.97 -3.08 0.91
CA LEU A 47 7.08 -3.69 -0.42
C LEU A 47 5.70 -3.82 -1.08
N VAL A 48 4.68 -4.23 -0.34
CA VAL A 48 3.30 -4.31 -0.84
C VAL A 48 2.79 -2.92 -1.24
N GLN A 49 3.06 -1.88 -0.44
CA GLN A 49 2.67 -0.51 -0.80
C GLN A 49 3.37 -0.01 -2.06
N LYS A 50 4.64 -0.38 -2.25
CA LYS A 50 5.42 -0.04 -3.45
C LYS A 50 4.93 -0.77 -4.71
N LEU A 51 4.58 -2.04 -4.58
CA LEU A 51 4.19 -2.89 -5.71
C LEU A 51 2.70 -2.85 -6.04
N ARG A 52 1.83 -2.47 -5.10
CA ARG A 52 0.40 -2.36 -5.38
C ARG A 52 0.18 -1.30 -6.47
N PRO A 53 -0.43 -1.66 -7.61
CA PRO A 53 -0.79 -0.66 -8.61
C PRO A 53 -1.68 0.38 -7.93
N LYS A 54 -1.35 1.66 -8.08
CA LYS A 54 -2.22 2.75 -7.62
C LYS A 54 -3.60 2.45 -8.18
N LYS A 55 -4.56 2.09 -7.32
CA LYS A 55 -5.95 1.92 -7.74
C LYS A 55 -6.32 3.21 -8.47
N ARG A 56 -6.58 3.13 -9.78
CA ARG A 56 -7.24 4.23 -10.49
C ARG A 56 -8.48 4.54 -9.67
N ARG A 57 -8.55 5.76 -9.15
CA ARG A 57 -9.63 6.21 -8.29
C ARG A 57 -10.93 5.98 -9.08
N ARG A 58 -11.68 4.94 -8.73
CA ARG A 58 -12.92 4.60 -9.42
C ARG A 58 -13.96 5.62 -8.97
N ILE A 59 -14.11 6.69 -9.74
CA ILE A 59 -15.19 7.65 -9.52
C ILE A 59 -16.47 6.96 -9.97
N SER A 60 -17.30 6.52 -9.03
CA SER A 60 -18.64 6.02 -9.32
C SER A 60 -19.50 7.18 -9.83
N GLY A 61 -20.16 7.01 -10.98
CA GLY A 61 -20.95 8.08 -11.62
C GLY A 61 -20.20 8.91 -12.66
N LEU A 62 -18.97 8.51 -13.04
CA LEU A 62 -18.26 9.11 -14.16
C LEU A 62 -18.98 8.74 -15.47
N GLY A 63 -19.60 9.73 -16.12
CA GLY A 63 -20.18 9.52 -17.45
C GLY A 63 -19.08 9.13 -18.45
N ALA A 64 -19.27 8.03 -19.17
CA ALA A 64 -18.41 7.71 -20.30
C ALA A 64 -18.78 8.67 -21.45
N TYR A 65 -17.93 9.66 -21.70
CA TYR A 65 -18.09 10.56 -22.85
C TYR A 65 -17.30 10.01 -24.04
N ASP A 66 -17.90 10.04 -25.23
CA ASP A 66 -17.26 9.62 -26.50
C ASP A 66 -16.09 10.56 -26.91
N SER A 67 -15.86 11.64 -26.16
CA SER A 67 -14.76 12.59 -26.36
C SER A 67 -13.39 12.05 -25.93
N GLY A 68 -13.33 10.89 -25.26
CA GLY A 68 -12.09 10.34 -24.69
C GLY A 68 -11.58 11.11 -23.46
N VAL A 69 -12.31 12.12 -22.98
CA VAL A 69 -11.95 12.89 -21.79
C VAL A 69 -12.50 12.19 -20.55
N THR A 70 -11.57 11.81 -19.66
CA THR A 70 -11.88 10.98 -18.48
C THR A 70 -12.84 11.66 -17.52
N ASP A 71 -12.82 13.00 -17.42
CA ASP A 71 -13.70 13.72 -16.50
C ASP A 71 -13.89 15.18 -16.92
N LEU A 72 -15.14 15.58 -17.15
CA LEU A 72 -15.52 16.98 -17.39
C LEU A 72 -15.85 17.73 -16.08
N GLY A 73 -16.09 17.00 -14.98
CA GLY A 73 -16.49 17.56 -13.69
C GLY A 73 -15.34 18.06 -12.81
N SER A 74 -14.11 17.56 -12.99
CA SER A 74 -12.95 18.05 -12.24
C SER A 74 -12.24 19.24 -12.88
N ASN A 75 -12.55 19.57 -14.15
CA ASN A 75 -11.97 20.73 -14.81
C ASN A 75 -12.91 21.94 -14.67
N LYS A 76 -12.57 22.86 -13.77
CA LYS A 76 -13.36 24.08 -13.51
C LYS A 76 -13.66 24.90 -14.76
N LYS A 77 -12.79 24.86 -15.79
CA LYS A 77 -13.00 25.53 -17.08
C LYS A 77 -14.18 24.95 -17.88
N HIS A 78 -14.48 23.67 -17.72
CA HIS A 78 -15.61 23.02 -18.41
C HIS A 78 -16.95 23.19 -17.69
N LEU A 79 -16.94 23.69 -16.45
CA LEU A 79 -18.13 23.95 -15.64
C LEU A 79 -18.58 25.43 -15.70
N GLU A 80 -17.84 26.30 -16.39
CA GLU A 80 -18.25 27.69 -16.59
C GLU A 80 -19.57 27.75 -17.39
N GLY A 81 -20.59 28.36 -16.78
CA GLY A 81 -21.90 28.54 -17.40
C GLY A 81 -22.89 27.38 -17.23
N PHE A 82 -22.53 26.30 -16.54
CA PHE A 82 -23.46 25.20 -16.28
C PHE A 82 -24.55 25.62 -15.28
N GLY A 83 -25.83 25.40 -15.63
CA GLY A 83 -26.98 25.72 -14.77
C GLY A 83 -27.47 27.18 -14.81
N ARG A 84 -27.06 27.96 -15.81
CA ARG A 84 -27.74 29.21 -16.20
C ARG A 84 -28.83 28.96 -17.21
#